data_AF-A0A5C5FUS2-F1
#
_entry.id   AF-A0A5C5FUS2-F1
#
_cell.length_a   1.000
_cell.length_b   1.000
_cell.length_c   1.000
_cell.angle_alpha   90.00
_cell.angle_beta   90.00
_cell.angle_gamma   90.00
#
_symmetry.space_group_name_H-M   'P 1'
#
loop_
_entity.id
_entity.type
_entity.pdbx_description
1 polymer ?
#
loop_
_entity_poly.entity_id
_entity_poly.type
_entity_poly.pdbx_seq_one_letter_code
_entity_poly.pdbx_strand_id
1 'polypeptide(L)'
;MSNASALLSALNSRPGGAAHLLHHAQDPASAPLPPPSSSNPTSGGGDPLSPAVQHGQLVDPWAGGHGSSHLPLSISQSINNPGLPSGVIVSSAAVNAMNGLGSDRQQQGGALSRSETPGLPNGAGGPGGSGQPGQGGKLLLQGGLPLATSSLIQPGSVHGAQAQSENEKVYYLIVDLMNPATREAALLELSKKREQWDDLALVLWHSFGVMSALLQEIVSVYPLLAPPSLTAHASNRVCNALALLQCVASHNDTRSLFLSAHIPLFLYPFLNTTSKTRPFEYLRLTSLGVIGALVKQNDNSDVINFLLSTEIIPLCLRIMETGSELSKTVAIFIVQKILLDEVGLGYICQTYERFYAVGTVLSNMVQQLVETQAVRLLKHVVRCYLRLSDNLRAREALRACLPEPLRDATFSPLLKGDMVTKRCLATLLLNLSDRVEPN
;
A
#
# COMPACT_ATOMS: atom_id res chain seq x y z
N MET A 1 -2.20 20.85 20.06
CA MET A 1 -2.27 21.28 18.65
C MET A 1 -0.99 21.98 18.18
N SER A 2 -0.41 22.95 18.92
CA SER A 2 0.71 23.79 18.45
C SER A 2 1.95 23.07 17.90
N ASN A 3 2.37 21.95 18.50
CA ASN A 3 3.68 21.35 18.22
C ASN A 3 3.83 20.73 16.81
N ALA A 4 2.74 20.26 16.20
CA ALA A 4 2.78 19.65 14.86
C ALA A 4 3.04 20.71 13.76
N SER A 5 2.38 21.86 13.87
CA SER A 5 2.56 22.98 12.94
C SER A 5 3.98 23.58 13.03
N ALA A 6 4.54 23.68 14.25
CA ALA A 6 5.91 24.12 14.46
C ALA A 6 6.93 23.21 13.75
N LEU A 7 6.76 21.88 13.81
CA LEU A 7 7.61 20.91 13.12
C LEU A 7 7.55 21.06 11.59
N LEU A 8 6.36 21.27 11.02
CA LEU A 8 6.20 21.54 9.58
C LEU A 8 6.84 22.87 9.16
N SER A 9 6.67 23.94 9.95
CA SER A 9 7.31 25.23 9.67
C SER A 9 8.84 25.16 9.72
N ALA A 10 9.41 24.38 10.64
CA ALA A 10 10.86 24.17 10.74
C ALA A 10 11.44 23.43 9.53
N LEU A 11 10.70 22.48 8.95
CA LEU A 11 11.12 21.73 7.77
C LEU A 11 11.03 22.53 6.45
N ASN A 12 10.08 23.47 6.33
CA ASN A 12 9.98 24.35 5.16
C ASN A 12 10.92 25.58 5.20
N SER A 13 11.53 25.90 6.34
CA SER A 13 12.28 27.15 6.54
C SER A 13 13.75 27.08 6.12
N ARG A 14 14.03 27.03 4.80
CA ARG A 14 15.38 27.32 4.27
C ARG A 14 15.33 27.99 2.89
N PRO A 15 15.78 29.25 2.74
CA PRO A 15 15.63 29.99 1.48
C PRO A 15 16.70 29.63 0.44
N GLY A 16 16.28 29.50 -0.82
CA GLY A 16 17.15 29.74 -1.97
C GLY A 16 17.23 31.25 -2.23
N GLY A 17 18.43 31.78 -2.49
CA GLY A 17 18.66 33.22 -2.58
C GLY A 17 18.68 33.78 -4.01
N ALA A 18 18.41 35.09 -4.13
CA ALA A 18 18.76 35.93 -5.27
C ALA A 18 19.08 37.35 -4.77
N ALA A 19 19.91 38.08 -5.52
CA ALA A 19 20.49 39.34 -5.07
C ALA A 19 19.56 40.55 -5.15
N HIS A 20 19.71 41.51 -4.23
CA HIS A 20 19.89 42.93 -4.57
C HIS A 20 20.28 43.77 -3.33
N LEU A 21 21.39 44.52 -3.40
CA LEU A 21 21.57 45.87 -2.85
C LEU A 21 22.92 46.45 -3.27
N LEU A 22 23.02 47.77 -3.34
CA LEU A 22 24.13 48.52 -3.95
C LEU A 22 25.01 49.20 -2.89
N HIS A 23 26.33 49.29 -3.13
CA HIS A 23 27.10 50.47 -2.71
C HIS A 23 28.41 50.68 -3.49
N HIS A 24 28.94 51.92 -3.43
CA HIS A 24 30.13 52.40 -4.14
C HIS A 24 31.47 51.93 -3.58
N ALA A 25 32.48 51.75 -4.46
CA ALA A 25 33.86 52.25 -4.30
C ALA A 25 34.61 52.24 -5.67
N GLN A 26 35.67 53.04 -5.83
CA GLN A 26 36.33 53.32 -7.13
C GLN A 26 37.41 52.32 -7.60
N ASP A 27 37.61 52.32 -8.92
CA ASP A 27 38.85 52.05 -9.70
C ASP A 27 40.14 52.66 -9.08
N PRO A 28 41.39 52.21 -9.41
CA PRO A 28 41.83 52.05 -10.83
C PRO A 28 42.92 50.99 -11.20
N ALA A 29 43.15 50.90 -12.52
CA ALA A 29 44.46 50.76 -13.22
C ALA A 29 44.88 49.43 -13.90
N SER A 30 44.65 49.37 -15.23
CA SER A 30 45.69 49.18 -16.27
C SER A 30 46.51 47.86 -16.42
N ALA A 31 45.97 46.92 -17.23
CA ALA A 31 46.57 46.31 -18.47
C ALA A 31 47.99 45.64 -18.47
N PRO A 32 48.40 44.86 -19.52
CA PRO A 32 47.66 44.16 -20.59
C PRO A 32 48.00 42.64 -20.74
N LEU A 33 47.33 41.96 -21.68
CA LEU A 33 47.65 40.59 -22.16
C LEU A 33 48.60 40.59 -23.38
N PRO A 34 49.35 39.50 -23.62
CA PRO A 34 49.72 39.05 -24.96
C PRO A 34 49.30 37.57 -25.27
N PRO A 35 49.23 37.13 -26.56
CA PRO A 35 48.66 35.84 -26.95
C PRO A 35 49.71 34.89 -27.63
N PRO A 36 49.40 34.03 -28.64
CA PRO A 36 49.42 32.57 -28.47
C PRO A 36 50.48 31.82 -29.31
N SER A 37 50.59 30.50 -29.15
CA SER A 37 51.42 29.63 -30.00
C SER A 37 50.78 28.25 -30.26
N SER A 38 51.06 27.69 -31.45
CA SER A 38 50.43 26.47 -31.97
C SER A 38 51.44 25.54 -32.65
N SER A 39 51.35 24.23 -32.45
CA SER A 39 52.02 23.24 -33.31
C SER A 39 51.45 21.80 -33.17
N ASN A 40 51.05 21.23 -34.30
CA ASN A 40 51.02 19.77 -34.58
C ASN A 40 52.35 19.43 -35.35
N PRO A 41 52.71 18.20 -35.84
CA PRO A 41 51.84 17.22 -36.50
C PRO A 41 52.26 15.70 -36.47
N THR A 42 51.52 14.85 -37.26
CA THR A 42 51.96 13.57 -37.91
C THR A 42 52.32 12.31 -37.06
N SER A 43 52.16 11.05 -37.51
CA SER A 43 51.52 10.45 -38.72
C SER A 43 51.41 8.90 -38.67
N GLY A 44 50.33 8.32 -39.24
CA GLY A 44 50.25 6.94 -39.80
C GLY A 44 50.08 5.76 -38.80
N GLY A 45 49.49 4.62 -39.16
CA GLY A 45 48.72 4.23 -40.36
C GLY A 45 48.66 2.69 -40.59
N GLY A 46 47.59 2.17 -41.21
CA GLY A 46 47.55 0.81 -41.81
C GLY A 46 46.54 -0.22 -41.24
N ASP A 47 45.51 -0.52 -42.05
CA ASP A 47 44.78 -1.80 -42.13
C ASP A 47 45.53 -2.78 -43.11
N PRO A 48 45.09 -4.03 -43.39
CA PRO A 48 43.97 -4.85 -42.86
C PRO A 48 44.36 -6.31 -42.49
N LEU A 49 43.35 -7.15 -42.17
CA LEU A 49 43.12 -8.55 -42.64
C LEU A 49 42.79 -9.60 -41.56
N SER A 50 41.72 -10.35 -41.82
CA SER A 50 41.40 -11.65 -41.19
C SER A 50 42.12 -12.80 -41.92
N PRO A 51 42.17 -14.02 -41.34
CA PRO A 51 41.20 -15.02 -41.79
C PRO A 51 40.62 -15.90 -40.65
N ALA A 52 39.61 -16.71 -40.98
CA ALA A 52 39.07 -17.76 -40.11
C ALA A 52 39.65 -19.15 -40.48
N VAL A 53 39.47 -20.17 -39.61
CA VAL A 53 39.12 -21.57 -39.99
C VAL A 53 38.93 -22.50 -38.74
N GLN A 54 37.65 -22.87 -38.50
CA GLN A 54 37.09 -24.20 -38.20
C GLN A 54 37.56 -25.18 -37.08
N HIS A 55 36.53 -25.71 -36.37
CA HIS A 55 36.17 -27.13 -36.14
C HIS A 55 36.35 -27.83 -34.77
N GLY A 56 35.43 -28.80 -34.51
CA GLY A 56 35.33 -29.65 -33.29
C GLY A 56 34.34 -29.13 -32.22
N GLN A 57 33.00 -29.23 -32.28
CA GLN A 57 32.06 -30.31 -32.70
C GLN A 57 31.86 -31.43 -31.66
N LEU A 58 30.69 -31.49 -30.98
CA LEU A 58 29.87 -32.72 -30.84
C LEU A 58 28.46 -32.51 -30.19
N VAL A 59 27.44 -33.13 -30.84
CA VAL A 59 26.08 -33.57 -30.40
C VAL A 59 25.18 -32.82 -29.38
N ASP A 60 24.08 -32.29 -29.92
CA ASP A 60 22.68 -32.52 -29.47
C ASP A 60 22.18 -33.88 -30.07
N PRO A 61 21.13 -34.60 -29.56
CA PRO A 61 19.72 -34.24 -29.89
C PRO A 61 18.54 -34.72 -28.97
N TRP A 62 17.60 -33.80 -28.74
CA TRP A 62 16.12 -33.91 -28.83
C TRP A 62 15.25 -35.00 -28.11
N ALA A 63 14.42 -34.50 -27.18
CA ALA A 63 12.93 -34.42 -27.23
C ALA A 63 11.97 -35.62 -26.94
N GLY A 64 10.88 -35.31 -26.19
CA GLY A 64 9.53 -35.86 -26.41
C GLY A 64 8.80 -36.54 -25.23
N GLY A 65 7.49 -36.26 -25.04
CA GLY A 65 6.58 -37.08 -24.22
C GLY A 65 5.46 -36.34 -23.44
N HIS A 66 4.21 -36.82 -23.52
CA HIS A 66 3.03 -36.33 -22.74
C HIS A 66 2.55 -37.38 -21.72
N GLY A 67 1.88 -36.95 -20.64
CA GLY A 67 1.11 -37.81 -19.73
C GLY A 67 0.42 -37.04 -18.60
N SER A 68 -0.81 -37.39 -18.25
CA SER A 68 -1.67 -36.60 -17.32
C SER A 68 -2.11 -37.40 -16.09
N SER A 69 -2.08 -36.81 -14.88
CA SER A 69 -3.01 -37.18 -13.78
C SER A 69 -3.01 -36.24 -12.55
N HIS A 70 -4.21 -35.77 -12.20
CA HIS A 70 -4.76 -35.45 -10.86
C HIS A 70 -4.19 -34.33 -9.93
N LEU A 71 -5.09 -33.88 -9.05
CA LEU A 71 -5.08 -32.74 -8.10
C LEU A 71 -4.29 -33.05 -6.78
N PRO A 72 -3.92 -32.06 -5.92
CA PRO A 72 -4.67 -30.82 -5.61
C PRO A 72 -3.89 -29.49 -5.47
N LEU A 73 -4.63 -28.45 -5.05
CA LEU A 73 -4.25 -27.03 -5.05
C LEU A 73 -3.32 -26.62 -3.89
N SER A 74 -2.28 -25.83 -4.22
CA SER A 74 -1.63 -24.87 -3.31
C SER A 74 -0.88 -23.82 -4.15
N ILE A 75 -1.54 -22.72 -4.49
CA ILE A 75 -1.01 -21.70 -5.43
C ILE A 75 -0.25 -20.61 -4.68
N SER A 76 1.04 -20.85 -4.44
CA SER A 76 2.01 -19.78 -4.22
C SER A 76 2.47 -19.23 -5.57
N GLN A 77 1.88 -18.13 -6.03
CA GLN A 77 2.32 -17.48 -7.28
C GLN A 77 3.62 -16.69 -7.07
N SER A 78 4.74 -17.39 -7.23
CA SER A 78 6.06 -16.79 -7.38
C SER A 78 6.12 -15.97 -8.68
N ILE A 79 5.96 -14.64 -8.57
CA ILE A 79 6.16 -13.73 -9.70
C ILE A 79 7.67 -13.66 -9.99
N ASN A 80 8.13 -14.53 -10.89
CA ASN A 80 9.54 -14.62 -11.28
C ASN A 80 9.91 -13.46 -12.22
N ASN A 81 10.42 -12.37 -11.65
CA ASN A 81 10.87 -11.20 -12.40
C ASN A 81 12.42 -11.12 -12.38
N PRO A 82 13.12 -11.23 -13.52
CA PRO A 82 14.59 -11.35 -13.58
C PRO A 82 15.31 -10.02 -13.25
N GLY A 83 15.35 -9.66 -11.96
CA GLY A 83 15.99 -8.44 -11.45
C GLY A 83 15.96 -8.31 -9.91
N LEU A 84 15.68 -9.40 -9.20
CA LEU A 84 15.54 -9.47 -7.74
C LEU A 84 16.57 -10.44 -7.15
N PRO A 85 17.41 -10.03 -6.18
CA PRO A 85 18.16 -10.99 -5.38
C PRO A 85 17.20 -11.75 -4.45
N SER A 86 17.40 -13.06 -4.34
CA SER A 86 16.62 -13.94 -3.47
C SER A 86 16.66 -13.45 -2.02
N GLY A 87 15.50 -13.12 -1.46
CA GLY A 87 15.36 -12.60 -0.09
C GLY A 87 14.55 -11.30 0.03
N VAL A 88 14.29 -10.58 -1.07
CA VAL A 88 13.39 -9.42 -1.04
C VAL A 88 11.92 -9.87 -1.03
N ILE A 89 11.37 -10.09 0.16
CA ILE A 89 9.93 -10.22 0.36
C ILE A 89 9.31 -8.83 0.13
N VAL A 90 8.80 -8.58 -1.07
CA VAL A 90 7.89 -7.44 -1.31
C VAL A 90 6.67 -7.64 -0.42
N SER A 91 6.41 -6.67 0.47
CA SER A 91 5.33 -6.75 1.45
C SER A 91 4.00 -7.14 0.80
N SER A 92 3.56 -8.37 1.06
CA SER A 92 2.32 -8.97 0.57
C SER A 92 1.12 -8.06 0.83
N ALA A 93 0.98 -7.50 2.04
CA ALA A 93 -0.04 -6.50 2.38
C ALA A 93 -0.18 -5.32 1.38
N ALA A 94 0.90 -4.81 0.78
CA ALA A 94 0.82 -3.72 -0.19
C ALA A 94 0.14 -4.15 -1.52
N VAL A 95 0.25 -5.44 -1.86
CA VAL A 95 -0.40 -6.05 -3.04
C VAL A 95 -1.77 -6.62 -2.68
N ASN A 96 -1.91 -7.22 -1.50
CA ASN A 96 -3.15 -7.80 -0.98
C ASN A 96 -4.20 -6.73 -0.63
N ALA A 97 -3.78 -5.51 -0.29
CA ALA A 97 -4.67 -4.35 -0.24
C ALA A 97 -5.37 -4.07 -1.58
N MET A 98 -4.70 -4.35 -2.72
CA MET A 98 -5.27 -4.18 -4.07
C MET A 98 -6.17 -5.34 -4.51
N ASN A 99 -5.95 -6.56 -4.02
CA ASN A 99 -6.72 -7.75 -4.42
C ASN A 99 -8.16 -7.79 -3.86
N GLY A 100 -8.47 -7.01 -2.82
CA GLY A 100 -9.82 -7.00 -2.21
C GLY A 100 -10.89 -6.25 -3.02
N LEU A 101 -10.52 -5.46 -4.02
CA LEU A 101 -11.42 -4.53 -4.73
C LEU A 101 -12.19 -5.17 -5.91
N GLY A 102 -12.60 -6.43 -5.75
CA GLY A 102 -13.22 -7.24 -6.81
C GLY A 102 -14.60 -7.84 -6.48
N SER A 103 -15.07 -7.75 -5.23
CA SER A 103 -16.19 -8.57 -4.74
C SER A 103 -17.15 -7.83 -3.79
N ASP A 104 -17.69 -6.68 -4.22
CA ASP A 104 -18.86 -6.07 -3.58
C ASP A 104 -20.10 -6.94 -3.80
N ARG A 105 -20.30 -7.94 -2.92
CA ARG A 105 -21.43 -8.88 -3.00
C ARG A 105 -22.68 -8.28 -2.37
N GLN A 106 -23.22 -7.24 -3.02
CA GLN A 106 -24.36 -6.48 -2.54
C GLN A 106 -25.59 -7.38 -2.35
N GLN A 107 -26.12 -7.39 -1.13
CA GLN A 107 -27.22 -8.25 -0.72
C GLN A 107 -28.56 -7.59 -1.08
N GLN A 108 -29.33 -8.21 -1.97
CA GLN A 108 -30.67 -7.73 -2.35
C GLN A 108 -31.60 -8.93 -2.58
N GLY A 109 -32.79 -8.89 -1.97
CA GLY A 109 -33.82 -9.93 -2.11
C GLY A 109 -34.93 -9.49 -3.06
N GLY A 110 -35.49 -10.46 -3.79
CA GLY A 110 -36.63 -10.27 -4.68
C GLY A 110 -37.08 -11.62 -5.24
N ALA A 111 -38.36 -11.96 -5.06
CA ALA A 111 -38.88 -13.28 -5.41
C ALA A 111 -39.29 -13.40 -6.89
N LEU A 112 -39.30 -14.62 -7.42
CA LEU A 112 -40.54 -15.32 -7.86
C LEU A 112 -40.22 -16.72 -8.47
N SER A 113 -41.18 -17.64 -8.35
CA SER A 113 -41.56 -18.77 -9.25
C SER A 113 -40.54 -19.29 -10.29
N ARG A 114 -40.36 -20.60 -10.53
CA ARG A 114 -41.04 -21.87 -10.16
C ARG A 114 -40.08 -23.02 -10.57
N SER A 115 -40.21 -24.32 -10.27
CA SER A 115 -41.07 -25.15 -9.38
C SER A 115 -40.41 -26.57 -9.29
N GLU A 116 -41.00 -27.72 -8.93
CA GLU A 116 -42.35 -28.23 -8.58
C GLU A 116 -42.18 -29.45 -7.63
N THR A 117 -43.18 -30.32 -7.43
CA THR A 117 -43.06 -31.57 -6.61
C THR A 117 -43.81 -32.75 -7.25
N PRO A 118 -43.62 -34.00 -6.77
CA PRO A 118 -44.67 -34.58 -5.91
C PRO A 118 -44.18 -35.55 -4.81
N GLY A 119 -44.96 -35.72 -3.73
CA GLY A 119 -44.73 -36.79 -2.73
C GLY A 119 -45.25 -36.51 -1.31
N LEU A 120 -46.52 -36.84 -1.04
CA LEU A 120 -47.18 -36.89 0.29
C LEU A 120 -47.70 -38.34 0.53
N PRO A 121 -48.23 -38.77 1.71
CA PRO A 121 -48.79 -37.96 2.81
C PRO A 121 -48.53 -38.41 4.28
N ASN A 122 -48.92 -37.54 5.23
CA ASN A 122 -49.39 -37.79 6.62
C ASN A 122 -48.48 -38.53 7.63
N GLY A 123 -48.62 -38.32 8.96
CA GLY A 123 -49.55 -37.46 9.71
C GLY A 123 -49.10 -37.27 11.18
N ALA A 124 -49.82 -36.46 11.96
CA ALA A 124 -49.38 -35.99 13.28
C ALA A 124 -49.98 -36.78 14.48
N GLY A 125 -49.25 -36.80 15.60
CA GLY A 125 -49.74 -37.27 16.91
C GLY A 125 -48.64 -37.45 17.97
N GLY A 126 -48.93 -37.10 19.22
CA GLY A 126 -48.23 -37.57 20.42
C GLY A 126 -49.26 -38.17 21.40
N PRO A 127 -49.06 -38.20 22.73
CA PRO A 127 -47.83 -38.04 23.51
C PRO A 127 -47.60 -39.21 24.53
N GLY A 128 -46.55 -39.14 25.35
CA GLY A 128 -46.29 -40.05 26.49
C GLY A 128 -45.00 -40.87 26.34
N GLY A 129 -44.46 -41.52 27.39
CA GLY A 129 -44.84 -41.50 28.80
C GLY A 129 -44.17 -42.64 29.59
N SER A 130 -43.84 -42.42 30.88
CA SER A 130 -43.06 -43.32 31.78
C SER A 130 -41.57 -43.54 31.41
N GLY A 131 -40.65 -43.85 32.33
CA GLY A 131 -40.83 -44.05 33.79
C GLY A 131 -39.53 -43.89 34.62
N GLN A 132 -39.72 -43.76 35.94
CA GLN A 132 -38.74 -43.76 37.05
C GLN A 132 -38.16 -45.17 37.35
N PRO A 133 -37.30 -45.39 38.37
CA PRO A 133 -36.66 -44.46 39.35
C PRO A 133 -35.10 -44.55 39.38
N GLY A 134 -34.39 -43.58 39.98
CA GLY A 134 -33.93 -43.65 41.39
C GLY A 134 -32.39 -43.73 41.45
N GLN A 135 -31.67 -43.41 42.53
CA GLN A 135 -32.04 -42.90 43.86
C GLN A 135 -30.90 -41.97 44.38
N GLY A 136 -31.02 -41.32 45.55
CA GLY A 136 -29.98 -40.42 46.10
C GLY A 136 -28.74 -41.14 46.67
N GLY A 137 -27.73 -40.46 47.22
CA GLY A 137 -27.53 -39.02 47.44
C GLY A 137 -26.51 -38.75 48.56
N LYS A 138 -26.39 -37.48 49.01
CA LYS A 138 -25.56 -36.97 50.13
C LYS A 138 -24.02 -37.05 50.04
N LEU A 139 -23.42 -35.85 49.95
CA LEU A 139 -22.53 -35.27 50.98
C LEU A 139 -21.79 -36.22 51.95
N LEU A 140 -20.45 -36.14 51.98
CA LEU A 140 -19.72 -35.78 53.20
C LEU A 140 -18.29 -35.23 52.90
N LEU A 141 -17.56 -34.91 53.96
CA LEU A 141 -16.36 -34.07 53.99
C LEU A 141 -15.05 -34.89 54.11
N GLN A 142 -13.93 -34.22 53.84
CA GLN A 142 -12.66 -34.32 54.60
C GLN A 142 -11.54 -35.26 54.10
N GLY A 143 -10.47 -34.62 53.58
CA GLY A 143 -9.10 -34.83 54.05
C GLY A 143 -8.32 -36.09 53.62
N GLY A 144 -7.34 -35.92 52.73
CA GLY A 144 -6.28 -36.91 52.52
C GLY A 144 -5.41 -36.65 51.29
N LEU A 145 -4.10 -36.42 51.50
CA LEU A 145 -3.07 -36.77 50.51
C LEU A 145 -2.77 -38.27 50.72
N PRO A 146 -2.54 -39.05 49.65
CA PRO A 146 -1.15 -39.24 49.27
C PRO A 146 -0.86 -39.36 47.76
N LEU A 147 0.40 -39.00 47.46
CA LEU A 147 1.31 -39.48 46.41
C LEU A 147 0.80 -40.52 45.37
N ALA A 148 0.78 -40.08 44.11
CA ALA A 148 1.09 -40.81 42.86
C ALA A 148 0.59 -42.26 42.64
N THR A 149 -0.36 -42.40 41.73
CA THR A 149 -0.47 -43.56 40.81
C THR A 149 -0.71 -43.08 39.38
N SER A 150 0.00 -43.66 38.41
CA SER A 150 -0.19 -43.35 36.98
C SER A 150 -1.58 -43.78 36.50
N SER A 151 -2.19 -43.00 35.60
CA SER A 151 -3.42 -43.38 34.89
C SER A 151 -3.36 -42.88 33.46
N LEU A 152 -3.81 -43.72 32.51
CA LEU A 152 -3.68 -43.46 31.09
C LEU A 152 -4.68 -42.39 30.63
N ILE A 153 -4.22 -41.43 29.84
CA ILE A 153 -5.07 -40.56 29.02
C ILE A 153 -4.56 -40.65 27.57
N GLN A 154 -5.47 -40.70 26.60
CA GLN A 154 -5.16 -40.93 25.18
C GLN A 154 -4.44 -39.73 24.54
N PRO A 155 -3.61 -39.95 23.51
CA PRO A 155 -3.01 -38.87 22.72
C PRO A 155 -4.09 -38.20 21.84
N GLY A 156 -4.67 -37.10 22.32
CA GLY A 156 -5.96 -36.59 21.83
C GLY A 156 -6.05 -35.14 21.33
N SER A 157 -4.96 -34.33 21.29
CA SER A 157 -5.08 -32.90 20.91
C SER A 157 -3.76 -32.18 20.53
N VAL A 158 -2.91 -32.77 19.68
CA VAL A 158 -1.58 -32.19 19.33
C VAL A 158 -1.64 -30.78 18.74
N HIS A 159 -2.71 -30.42 18.03
CA HIS A 159 -2.88 -29.12 17.35
C HIS A 159 -2.88 -27.89 18.30
N GLY A 160 -3.19 -28.05 19.59
CA GLY A 160 -3.18 -26.93 20.54
C GLY A 160 -1.75 -26.48 20.94
N ALA A 161 -0.85 -27.45 21.15
CA ALA A 161 0.47 -27.19 21.72
C ALA A 161 1.40 -26.40 20.78
N GLN A 162 1.29 -26.60 19.47
CA GLN A 162 2.09 -25.85 18.49
C GLN A 162 1.69 -24.38 18.44
N ALA A 163 0.39 -24.07 18.32
CA ALA A 163 -0.09 -22.68 18.33
C ALA A 163 0.30 -21.96 19.63
N GLN A 164 0.17 -22.63 20.78
CA GLN A 164 0.55 -22.06 22.08
C GLN A 164 2.06 -21.76 22.17
N SER A 165 2.92 -22.62 21.61
CA SER A 165 4.38 -22.38 21.49
C SER A 165 4.75 -21.30 20.47
N GLU A 166 3.95 -21.09 19.42
CA GLU A 166 4.18 -20.02 18.44
C GLU A 166 3.75 -18.65 18.98
N ASN A 167 2.66 -18.61 19.76
CA ASN A 167 2.23 -17.44 20.51
C ASN A 167 3.33 -16.99 21.51
N GLU A 168 3.90 -17.93 22.27
CA GLU A 168 4.98 -17.65 23.22
C GLU A 168 6.20 -16.99 22.53
N LYS A 169 6.59 -17.49 21.34
CA LYS A 169 7.69 -16.91 20.53
C LYS A 169 7.41 -15.48 20.07
N VAL A 170 6.15 -15.07 19.87
CA VAL A 170 5.84 -13.67 19.55
C VAL A 170 6.11 -12.77 20.75
N TYR A 171 5.76 -13.18 21.97
CA TYR A 171 6.05 -12.38 23.17
C TYR A 171 7.55 -12.18 23.41
N TYR A 172 8.39 -13.21 23.18
CA TYR A 172 9.86 -13.03 23.23
C TYR A 172 10.36 -12.02 22.17
N LEU A 173 9.86 -12.09 20.92
CA LEU A 173 10.22 -11.12 19.88
C LEU A 173 9.77 -9.68 20.22
N ILE A 174 8.65 -9.51 20.93
CA ILE A 174 8.20 -8.19 21.43
C ILE A 174 9.16 -7.64 22.50
N VAL A 175 9.71 -8.50 23.37
CA VAL A 175 10.76 -8.10 24.33
C VAL A 175 12.07 -7.75 23.60
N ASP A 176 12.49 -8.54 22.61
CA ASP A 176 13.68 -8.25 21.80
C ASP A 176 13.58 -6.94 21.00
N LEU A 177 12.37 -6.51 20.63
CA LEU A 177 12.15 -5.21 19.99
C LEU A 177 12.60 -4.03 20.88
N MET A 178 12.57 -4.18 22.21
CA MET A 178 13.04 -3.15 23.14
C MET A 178 14.55 -2.98 23.11
N ASN A 179 15.31 -4.08 23.10
CA ASN A 179 16.76 -4.07 23.14
C ASN A 179 17.34 -3.65 21.77
N PRO A 180 18.08 -2.52 21.66
CA PRO A 180 18.64 -2.06 20.38
C PRO A 180 19.53 -3.07 19.65
N ALA A 181 20.11 -4.05 20.36
CA ALA A 181 20.96 -5.10 19.78
C ALA A 181 20.17 -6.23 19.10
N THR A 182 19.02 -6.64 19.63
CA THR A 182 18.19 -7.74 19.05
C THR A 182 17.02 -7.22 18.22
N ARG A 183 16.63 -5.96 18.38
CA ARG A 183 15.52 -5.29 17.68
C ARG A 183 15.47 -5.52 16.18
N GLU A 184 16.61 -5.48 15.47
CA GLU A 184 16.59 -5.62 14.00
C GLU A 184 16.10 -7.00 13.55
N ALA A 185 16.54 -8.07 14.23
CA ALA A 185 16.05 -9.42 13.99
C ALA A 185 14.58 -9.56 14.40
N ALA A 186 14.20 -8.97 15.54
CA ALA A 186 12.81 -8.97 15.99
C ALA A 186 11.86 -8.29 15.00
N LEU A 187 12.24 -7.12 14.46
CA LEU A 187 11.49 -6.41 13.42
C LEU A 187 11.30 -7.28 12.16
N LEU A 188 12.33 -8.02 11.74
CA LEU A 188 12.28 -8.87 10.55
C LEU A 188 11.39 -10.11 10.75
N GLU A 189 11.39 -10.73 11.92
CA GLU A 189 10.53 -11.90 12.18
C GLU A 189 9.07 -11.49 12.47
N LEU A 190 8.85 -10.38 13.18
CA LEU A 190 7.50 -9.86 13.40
C LEU A 190 6.86 -9.35 12.09
N SER A 191 7.63 -8.70 11.19
CA SER A 191 7.08 -8.20 9.92
C SER A 191 6.62 -9.31 8.96
N LYS A 192 7.23 -10.50 9.05
CA LYS A 192 6.77 -11.73 8.37
C LYS A 192 5.49 -12.29 9.00
N LYS A 193 5.41 -12.32 10.33
CA LYS A 193 4.31 -12.98 11.09
C LYS A 193 3.00 -12.18 11.16
N ARG A 194 3.00 -10.89 10.81
CA ARG A 194 1.82 -10.00 10.90
C ARG A 194 0.56 -10.43 10.11
N GLU A 195 0.67 -11.37 9.17
CA GLU A 195 -0.46 -11.93 8.41
C GLU A 195 -0.94 -13.29 8.98
N GLN A 196 -0.34 -13.76 10.09
CA GLN A 196 -0.61 -15.05 10.75
C GLN A 196 -1.19 -14.89 12.17
N TRP A 197 -1.33 -13.64 12.64
CA TRP A 197 -1.54 -13.33 14.06
C TRP A 197 -2.38 -12.05 14.20
N ASP A 198 -3.69 -12.19 14.20
CA ASP A 198 -4.64 -11.07 14.13
C ASP A 198 -4.49 -10.09 15.32
N ASP A 199 -4.28 -10.63 16.53
CA ASP A 199 -4.07 -9.86 17.76
C ASP A 199 -2.73 -9.10 17.81
N LEU A 200 -1.83 -9.25 16.83
CA LEU A 200 -0.52 -8.61 16.84
C LEU A 200 -0.62 -7.08 16.96
N ALA A 201 -1.64 -6.47 16.34
CA ALA A 201 -1.87 -5.03 16.43
C ALA A 201 -2.13 -4.57 17.88
N LEU A 202 -2.96 -5.32 18.62
CA LEU A 202 -3.24 -5.06 20.04
C LEU A 202 -1.98 -5.24 20.89
N VAL A 203 -1.25 -6.34 20.69
CA VAL A 203 -0.01 -6.63 21.44
C VAL A 203 1.06 -5.57 21.16
N LEU A 204 1.25 -5.13 19.91
CA LEU A 204 2.17 -4.05 19.55
C LEU A 204 1.80 -2.71 20.19
N TRP A 205 0.50 -2.40 20.30
CA TRP A 205 0.04 -1.12 20.85
C TRP A 205 0.10 -1.08 22.39
N HIS A 206 -0.35 -2.14 23.05
CA HIS A 206 -0.48 -2.19 24.51
C HIS A 206 0.79 -2.64 25.24
N SER A 207 1.76 -3.24 24.54
CA SER A 207 3.07 -3.58 25.13
C SER A 207 3.90 -2.33 25.40
N PHE A 208 4.40 -2.20 26.63
CA PHE A 208 5.18 -1.04 27.07
C PHE A 208 6.40 -0.78 26.15
N GLY A 209 6.58 0.47 25.73
CA GLY A 209 7.72 0.92 24.93
C GLY A 209 7.68 0.59 23.43
N VAL A 210 6.90 -0.40 22.97
CA VAL A 210 6.90 -0.89 21.57
C VAL A 210 6.67 0.23 20.56
N MET A 211 5.60 1.01 20.71
CA MET A 211 5.31 2.12 19.80
C MET A 211 6.41 3.20 19.82
N SER A 212 7.10 3.40 20.95
CA SER A 212 8.22 4.34 21.04
C SER A 212 9.47 3.83 20.32
N ALA A 213 9.76 2.53 20.38
CA ALA A 213 10.85 1.91 19.62
C ALA A 213 10.56 1.91 18.11
N LEU A 214 9.33 1.64 17.68
CA LEU A 214 8.94 1.75 16.27
C LEU A 214 9.08 3.19 15.73
N LEU A 215 8.75 4.20 16.53
CA LEU A 215 9.01 5.61 16.19
C LEU A 215 10.50 5.95 16.19
N GLN A 216 11.31 5.36 17.09
CA GLN A 216 12.77 5.55 17.11
C GLN A 216 13.42 5.06 15.80
N GLU A 217 12.94 3.96 15.23
CA GLU A 217 13.41 3.41 13.94
C GLU A 217 12.99 4.27 12.73
N ILE A 218 11.94 5.09 12.86
CA ILE A 218 11.59 6.10 11.86
C ILE A 218 12.52 7.32 11.97
N VAL A 219 12.66 7.86 13.19
CA VAL A 219 13.41 9.11 13.44
C VAL A 219 14.92 8.93 13.19
N SER A 220 15.48 7.73 13.44
CA SER A 220 16.89 7.41 13.15
C SER A 220 17.24 7.51 11.66
N VAL A 221 16.25 7.42 10.77
CA VAL A 221 16.43 7.51 9.31
C VAL A 221 16.37 8.95 8.80
N TYR A 222 15.81 9.91 9.55
CA TYR A 222 15.68 11.31 9.10
C TYR A 222 17.00 11.96 8.65
N PRO A 223 18.17 11.76 9.33
CA PRO A 223 19.45 12.30 8.86
C PRO A 223 19.93 11.73 7.52
N LEU A 224 19.37 10.61 7.06
CA LEU A 224 19.73 9.94 5.80
C LEU A 224 18.88 10.38 4.60
N LEU A 225 17.89 11.25 4.83
CA LEU A 225 16.97 11.75 3.79
C LEU A 225 17.56 12.95 3.02
N ALA A 226 18.30 13.82 3.71
CA ALA A 226 18.88 15.05 3.17
C ALA A 226 20.23 15.36 3.85
N PRO A 227 21.38 15.15 3.18
CA PRO A 227 21.53 14.60 1.82
C PRO A 227 21.05 13.14 1.70
N PRO A 228 20.66 12.67 0.50
CA PRO A 228 20.06 11.35 0.33
C PRO A 228 21.09 10.21 0.40
N SER A 229 21.44 9.80 1.62
CA SER A 229 22.46 8.77 1.92
C SER A 229 21.88 7.41 2.35
N LEU A 230 20.54 7.25 2.30
CA LEU A 230 19.82 6.04 2.69
C LEU A 230 20.34 4.77 1.98
N THR A 231 20.90 3.83 2.74
CA THR A 231 21.33 2.52 2.24
C THR A 231 20.16 1.54 2.10
N ALA A 232 20.33 0.50 1.27
CA ALA A 232 19.32 -0.55 1.12
C ALA A 232 19.04 -1.29 2.43
N HIS A 233 20.07 -1.51 3.27
CA HIS A 233 19.94 -2.15 4.57
C HIS A 233 19.14 -1.28 5.55
N ALA A 234 19.46 0.02 5.67
CA ALA A 234 18.69 0.95 6.50
C ALA A 234 17.23 1.09 6.05
N SER A 235 16.99 1.17 4.73
CA SER A 235 15.64 1.16 4.15
C SER A 235 14.87 -0.12 4.50
N ASN A 236 15.46 -1.30 4.35
CA ASN A 236 14.83 -2.57 4.71
C ASN A 236 14.46 -2.63 6.21
N ARG A 237 15.37 -2.18 7.09
CA ARG A 237 15.17 -2.14 8.54
C ARG A 237 13.98 -1.26 8.94
N VAL A 238 13.92 -0.01 8.48
CA VAL A 238 12.77 0.87 8.78
C VAL A 238 11.49 0.38 8.10
N CYS A 239 11.55 -0.20 6.89
CA CYS A 239 10.39 -0.79 6.23
C CYS A 239 9.80 -1.96 7.03
N ASN A 240 10.58 -2.72 7.81
CA ASN A 240 10.03 -3.71 8.74
C ASN A 240 9.25 -3.04 9.89
N ALA A 241 9.74 -1.93 10.46
CA ALA A 241 9.00 -1.17 11.46
C ALA A 241 7.71 -0.55 10.87
N LEU A 242 7.77 0.00 9.65
CA LEU A 242 6.59 0.48 8.91
C LEU A 242 5.59 -0.64 8.62
N ALA A 243 6.05 -1.86 8.33
CA ALA A 243 5.19 -3.02 8.10
C ALA A 243 4.40 -3.46 9.36
N LEU A 244 4.93 -3.20 10.56
CA LEU A 244 4.25 -3.38 11.84
C LEU A 244 3.29 -2.23 12.15
N LEU A 245 3.70 -0.98 11.90
CA LEU A 245 2.82 0.18 12.00
C LEU A 245 1.63 0.11 11.03
N GLN A 246 1.80 -0.52 9.85
CA GLN A 246 0.72 -0.84 8.92
C GLN A 246 -0.30 -1.82 9.53
N CYS A 247 0.15 -2.80 10.31
CA CYS A 247 -0.73 -3.75 11.01
C CYS A 247 -1.57 -3.01 12.07
N VAL A 248 -0.91 -2.23 12.94
CA VAL A 248 -1.55 -1.37 13.96
C VAL A 248 -2.55 -0.37 13.36
N ALA A 249 -2.22 0.20 12.20
CA ALA A 249 -3.09 1.12 11.46
C ALA A 249 -4.30 0.45 10.79
N SER A 250 -4.25 -0.87 10.57
CA SER A 250 -5.30 -1.64 9.89
C SER A 250 -6.34 -2.26 10.82
N HIS A 251 -5.99 -2.47 12.09
CA HIS A 251 -6.83 -3.08 13.11
C HIS A 251 -7.76 -2.05 13.77
N ASN A 252 -9.03 -2.41 13.98
CA ASN A 252 -10.10 -1.47 14.32
C ASN A 252 -9.82 -0.67 15.59
N ASP A 253 -9.49 -1.37 16.68
CA ASP A 253 -9.38 -0.77 18.02
C ASP A 253 -8.16 0.15 18.15
N THR A 254 -7.07 -0.17 17.45
CA THR A 254 -5.82 0.59 17.49
C THR A 254 -5.79 1.71 16.46
N ARG A 255 -6.57 1.64 15.36
CA ARG A 255 -6.62 2.67 14.31
C ARG A 255 -6.92 4.06 14.86
N SER A 256 -7.92 4.18 15.74
CA SER A 256 -8.30 5.46 16.35
C SER A 256 -7.19 6.01 17.26
N LEU A 257 -6.54 5.13 18.03
CA LEU A 257 -5.44 5.49 18.92
C LEU A 257 -4.18 5.90 18.14
N PHE A 258 -3.88 5.22 17.03
CA PHE A 258 -2.80 5.53 16.10
C PHE A 258 -2.97 6.89 15.42
N LEU A 259 -4.20 7.22 15.01
CA LEU A 259 -4.58 8.53 14.48
C LEU A 259 -4.46 9.63 15.56
N SER A 260 -5.02 9.37 16.75
CA SER A 260 -4.99 10.28 17.90
C SER A 260 -3.56 10.60 18.36
N ALA A 261 -2.65 9.63 18.29
CA ALA A 261 -1.22 9.80 18.55
C ALA A 261 -0.45 10.56 17.44
N HIS A 262 -1.12 10.97 16.36
CA HIS A 262 -0.54 11.70 15.22
C HIS A 262 0.62 10.98 14.52
N ILE A 263 0.75 9.65 14.69
CA ILE A 263 1.82 8.83 14.11
C ILE A 263 1.98 8.98 12.58
N PRO A 264 0.91 9.16 11.76
CA PRO A 264 1.06 9.38 10.32
C PRO A 264 2.01 10.53 9.93
N LEU A 265 2.12 11.58 10.76
CA LEU A 265 2.98 12.74 10.46
C LEU A 265 4.47 12.37 10.40
N PHE A 266 4.89 11.36 11.17
CA PHE A 266 6.27 10.87 11.16
C PHE A 266 6.67 10.22 9.82
N LEU A 267 5.69 9.89 8.96
CA LEU A 267 5.91 9.30 7.64
C LEU A 267 6.04 10.35 6.53
N TYR A 268 5.62 11.59 6.77
CA TYR A 268 5.61 12.62 5.74
C TYR A 268 7.01 13.06 5.27
N PRO A 269 8.05 13.12 6.12
CA PRO A 269 9.43 13.30 5.66
C PRO A 269 9.86 12.24 4.63
N PHE A 270 9.38 10.99 4.76
CA PHE A 270 9.64 9.92 3.79
C PHE A 270 8.89 10.15 2.47
N LEU A 271 7.59 10.48 2.55
CA LEU A 271 6.75 10.77 1.37
C LEU A 271 7.24 11.99 0.58
N ASN A 272 7.84 12.98 1.25
CA ASN A 272 8.37 14.20 0.64
C ASN A 272 9.65 13.96 -0.20
N THR A 273 10.30 12.79 -0.07
CA THR A 273 11.57 12.49 -0.77
C THR A 273 11.41 12.36 -2.28
N THR A 274 12.40 12.88 -3.02
CA THR A 274 12.41 12.90 -4.50
C THR A 274 13.44 11.94 -5.11
N SER A 275 14.31 11.33 -4.30
CA SER A 275 15.34 10.40 -4.78
C SER A 275 14.72 9.13 -5.37
N LYS A 276 15.06 8.84 -6.64
CA LYS A 276 14.56 7.66 -7.38
C LYS A 276 15.39 6.38 -7.16
N THR A 277 16.32 6.37 -6.21
CA THR A 277 17.08 5.14 -5.92
C THR A 277 16.19 4.11 -5.20
N ARG A 278 16.46 2.82 -5.43
CA ARG A 278 15.67 1.69 -4.90
C ARG A 278 15.36 1.77 -3.39
N PRO A 279 16.28 2.21 -2.50
CA PRO A 279 15.98 2.39 -1.07
C PRO A 279 14.89 3.44 -0.78
N PHE A 280 14.84 4.53 -1.55
CA PHE A 280 13.86 5.62 -1.37
C PHE A 280 12.50 5.30 -2.02
N GLU A 281 12.47 4.64 -3.18
CA GLU A 281 11.21 4.15 -3.76
C GLU A 281 10.54 3.11 -2.83
N TYR A 282 11.31 2.18 -2.26
CA TYR A 282 10.77 1.21 -1.30
C TYR A 282 10.28 1.86 0.00
N LEU A 283 11.03 2.84 0.52
CA LEU A 283 10.62 3.61 1.70
C LEU A 283 9.30 4.37 1.47
N ARG A 284 9.16 5.04 0.32
CA ARG A 284 7.92 5.74 -0.07
C ARG A 284 6.75 4.79 -0.24
N LEU A 285 6.94 3.67 -0.95
CA LEU A 285 5.89 2.66 -1.14
C LEU A 285 5.39 2.08 0.18
N THR A 286 6.29 1.72 1.10
CA THR A 286 5.91 1.16 2.41
C THR A 286 5.24 2.21 3.30
N SER A 287 5.70 3.47 3.25
CA SER A 287 5.06 4.59 3.95
C SER A 287 3.64 4.86 3.44
N LEU A 288 3.43 4.86 2.13
CA LEU A 288 2.10 4.91 1.52
C LEU A 288 1.24 3.71 1.91
N GLY A 289 1.84 2.53 2.13
CA GLY A 289 1.14 1.34 2.61
C GLY A 289 0.48 1.53 3.99
N VAL A 290 1.09 2.30 4.89
CA VAL A 290 0.51 2.65 6.20
C VAL A 290 -0.67 3.61 6.04
N ILE A 291 -0.51 4.69 5.26
CA ILE A 291 -1.59 5.65 5.00
C ILE A 291 -2.76 4.97 4.25
N GLY A 292 -2.45 4.10 3.29
CA GLY A 292 -3.39 3.28 2.55
C GLY A 292 -4.20 2.33 3.44
N ALA A 293 -3.60 1.79 4.51
CA ALA A 293 -4.31 0.98 5.49
C ALA A 293 -5.35 1.78 6.28
N LEU A 294 -4.98 2.98 6.76
CA LEU A 294 -5.89 3.87 7.51
C LEU A 294 -7.15 4.23 6.69
N VAL A 295 -6.98 4.52 5.39
CA VAL A 295 -8.09 4.87 4.49
C VAL A 295 -8.75 3.65 3.83
N LYS A 296 -8.32 2.40 4.12
CA LYS A 296 -8.89 1.20 3.49
C LYS A 296 -10.29 0.88 4.00
N GLN A 297 -10.55 1.09 5.29
CA GLN A 297 -11.83 0.81 5.95
C GLN A 297 -12.97 1.67 5.38
N ASN A 298 -14.20 1.50 5.87
CA ASN A 298 -15.37 2.24 5.37
C ASN A 298 -15.65 3.49 6.23
N ASP A 299 -15.67 3.33 7.56
CA ASP A 299 -15.98 4.40 8.50
C ASP A 299 -14.74 5.26 8.77
N ASN A 300 -14.46 6.19 7.85
CA ASN A 300 -13.16 6.88 7.76
C ASN A 300 -13.21 8.40 7.93
N SER A 301 -14.35 9.06 8.09
CA SER A 301 -14.42 10.52 7.97
C SER A 301 -13.51 11.26 8.96
N ASP A 302 -13.23 10.72 10.15
CA ASP A 302 -12.20 11.27 11.07
C ASP A 302 -10.76 11.15 10.51
N VAL A 303 -10.44 10.01 9.90
CA VAL A 303 -9.16 9.78 9.19
C VAL A 303 -9.04 10.73 8.00
N ILE A 304 -10.11 10.95 7.24
CA ILE A 304 -10.12 11.89 6.12
C ILE A 304 -9.95 13.33 6.62
N ASN A 305 -10.71 13.77 7.62
CA ASN A 305 -10.56 15.10 8.24
C ASN A 305 -9.13 15.35 8.74
N PHE A 306 -8.53 14.38 9.46
CA PHE A 306 -7.13 14.43 9.86
C PHE A 306 -6.21 14.62 8.65
N LEU A 307 -6.30 13.74 7.64
CA LEU A 307 -5.41 13.75 6.47
C LEU A 307 -5.56 15.01 5.59
N LEU A 308 -6.75 15.61 5.54
CA LEU A 308 -6.99 16.90 4.88
C LEU A 308 -6.31 18.05 5.65
N SER A 309 -6.41 18.03 6.99
CA SER A 309 -5.80 19.06 7.86
C SER A 309 -4.25 19.03 7.87
N THR A 310 -3.65 17.97 7.31
CA THR A 310 -2.21 17.71 7.33
C THR A 310 -1.57 17.63 5.94
N GLU A 311 -2.25 18.11 4.89
CA GLU A 311 -1.71 18.24 3.52
C GLU A 311 -1.27 16.93 2.83
N ILE A 312 -1.98 15.79 3.05
CA ILE A 312 -1.62 14.54 2.35
C ILE A 312 -1.75 14.64 0.81
N ILE A 313 -2.69 15.47 0.32
CA ILE A 313 -3.03 15.54 -1.11
C ILE A 313 -1.83 16.00 -1.96
N PRO A 314 -1.16 17.13 -1.68
CA PRO A 314 0.10 17.50 -2.36
C PRO A 314 1.17 16.39 -2.40
N LEU A 315 1.34 15.63 -1.31
CA LEU A 315 2.30 14.52 -1.26
C LEU A 315 1.89 13.37 -2.18
N CYS A 316 0.62 12.95 -2.14
CA CYS A 316 0.09 11.92 -3.04
C CYS A 316 0.15 12.34 -4.51
N LEU A 317 -0.22 13.58 -4.84
CA LEU A 317 -0.18 14.10 -6.23
C LEU A 317 1.24 14.07 -6.82
N ARG A 318 2.26 14.50 -6.04
CA ARG A 318 3.66 14.45 -6.50
C ARG A 318 4.12 13.02 -6.79
N ILE A 319 3.69 12.04 -5.98
CA ILE A 319 4.03 10.63 -6.17
C ILE A 319 3.26 10.02 -7.36
N MET A 320 1.97 10.37 -7.53
CA MET A 320 1.15 10.03 -8.70
C MET A 320 1.77 10.51 -10.01
N GLU A 321 2.41 11.68 -10.01
CA GLU A 321 3.11 12.21 -11.17
C GLU A 321 4.47 11.55 -11.42
N THR A 322 5.32 11.42 -10.38
CA THR A 322 6.77 11.17 -10.57
C THR A 322 7.33 9.83 -10.05
N GLY A 323 6.57 9.08 -9.26
CA GLY A 323 7.02 7.82 -8.62
C GLY A 323 6.87 6.56 -9.47
N SER A 324 7.36 5.43 -8.95
CA SER A 324 7.13 4.09 -9.52
C SER A 324 5.64 3.73 -9.65
N GLU A 325 5.28 2.86 -10.61
CA GLU A 325 3.89 2.45 -10.88
C GLU A 325 3.14 1.96 -9.63
N LEU A 326 3.81 1.16 -8.78
CA LEU A 326 3.24 0.69 -7.50
C LEU A 326 2.95 1.88 -6.56
N SER A 327 3.89 2.82 -6.44
CA SER A 327 3.73 4.01 -5.61
C SER A 327 2.63 4.93 -6.15
N LYS A 328 2.54 5.11 -7.48
CA LYS A 328 1.43 5.80 -8.15
C LYS A 328 0.09 5.14 -7.81
N THR A 329 0.04 3.80 -7.81
CA THR A 329 -1.18 3.01 -7.55
C THR A 329 -1.67 3.18 -6.12
N VAL A 330 -0.80 3.11 -5.11
CA VAL A 330 -1.20 3.35 -3.71
C VAL A 330 -1.54 4.83 -3.47
N ALA A 331 -0.81 5.77 -4.08
CA ALA A 331 -1.10 7.20 -3.95
C ALA A 331 -2.46 7.59 -4.55
N ILE A 332 -2.81 7.10 -5.76
CA ILE A 332 -4.13 7.37 -6.34
C ILE A 332 -5.25 6.63 -5.58
N PHE A 333 -5.00 5.45 -5.01
CA PHE A 333 -5.96 4.79 -4.13
C PHE A 333 -6.30 5.65 -2.90
N ILE A 334 -5.30 6.30 -2.27
CA ILE A 334 -5.51 7.23 -1.16
C ILE A 334 -6.33 8.44 -1.60
N VAL A 335 -5.97 9.07 -2.72
CA VAL A 335 -6.73 10.22 -3.29
C VAL A 335 -8.16 9.82 -3.66
N GLN A 336 -8.38 8.62 -4.20
CA GLN A 336 -9.72 8.11 -4.50
C GLN A 336 -10.54 7.89 -3.22
N LYS A 337 -9.94 7.35 -2.14
CA LYS A 337 -10.62 7.18 -0.84
C LYS A 337 -10.96 8.52 -0.19
N ILE A 338 -10.13 9.55 -0.37
CA ILE A 338 -10.46 10.93 0.04
C ILE A 338 -11.61 11.49 -0.79
N LEU A 339 -11.58 11.35 -2.12
CA LEU A 339 -12.65 11.82 -3.01
C LEU A 339 -14.01 11.15 -2.75
N LEU A 340 -14.02 9.89 -2.30
CA LEU A 340 -15.26 9.18 -1.97
C LEU A 340 -15.99 9.76 -0.75
N ASP A 341 -15.26 10.34 0.21
CA ASP A 341 -15.84 11.05 1.35
C ASP A 341 -16.33 12.45 0.94
N GLU A 342 -17.47 12.89 1.48
CA GLU A 342 -18.09 14.18 1.12
C GLU A 342 -17.24 15.39 1.56
N VAL A 343 -16.53 15.31 2.69
CA VAL A 343 -15.61 16.37 3.15
C VAL A 343 -14.38 16.42 2.25
N GLY A 344 -13.86 15.25 1.83
CA GLY A 344 -12.75 15.16 0.89
C GLY A 344 -13.07 15.69 -0.51
N LEU A 345 -14.25 15.36 -1.07
CA LEU A 345 -14.74 15.94 -2.31
C LEU A 345 -14.96 17.46 -2.17
N GLY A 346 -15.60 17.89 -1.07
CA GLY A 346 -15.83 19.30 -0.75
C GLY A 346 -14.54 20.11 -0.66
N TYR A 347 -13.51 19.58 0.00
CA TYR A 347 -12.19 20.22 0.14
C TYR A 347 -11.48 20.40 -1.20
N ILE A 348 -11.49 19.37 -2.06
CA ILE A 348 -10.82 19.40 -3.38
C ILE A 348 -11.56 20.36 -4.33
N CYS A 349 -12.89 20.35 -4.32
CA CYS A 349 -13.72 21.21 -5.16
C CYS A 349 -13.99 22.62 -4.57
N GLN A 350 -13.37 22.96 -3.43
CA GLN A 350 -13.56 24.25 -2.77
C GLN A 350 -12.99 25.42 -3.60
N THR A 351 -11.74 25.29 -4.07
CA THR A 351 -11.05 26.30 -4.88
C THR A 351 -10.65 25.76 -6.24
N TYR A 352 -10.57 26.63 -7.25
CA TYR A 352 -10.13 26.25 -8.59
C TYR A 352 -8.71 25.69 -8.60
N GLU A 353 -7.82 26.21 -7.75
CA GLU A 353 -6.43 25.76 -7.63
C GLU A 353 -6.32 24.30 -7.20
N ARG A 354 -7.07 23.89 -6.16
CA ARG A 354 -7.06 22.50 -5.66
C ARG A 354 -7.63 21.54 -6.69
N PHE A 355 -8.77 21.89 -7.32
CA PHE A 355 -9.35 21.12 -8.39
C PHE A 355 -8.39 20.99 -9.59
N TYR A 356 -7.75 22.08 -10.00
CA TYR A 356 -6.83 22.11 -11.14
C TYR A 356 -5.54 21.33 -10.88
N ALA A 357 -5.01 21.36 -9.66
CA ALA A 357 -3.86 20.54 -9.27
C ALA A 357 -4.17 19.03 -9.37
N VAL A 358 -5.34 18.59 -8.89
CA VAL A 358 -5.79 17.19 -9.02
C VAL A 358 -6.06 16.84 -10.49
N GLY A 359 -6.78 17.72 -11.22
CA GLY A 359 -7.16 17.50 -12.61
C GLY A 359 -5.98 17.42 -13.58
N THR A 360 -4.96 18.25 -13.38
CA THR A 360 -3.72 18.24 -14.17
C THR A 360 -2.95 16.94 -13.98
N VAL A 361 -2.74 16.50 -12.73
CA VAL A 361 -2.04 15.23 -12.47
C VAL A 361 -2.82 14.03 -13.00
N LEU A 362 -4.15 14.00 -12.85
CA LEU A 362 -4.98 12.95 -13.45
C LEU A 362 -4.90 12.95 -14.98
N SER A 363 -4.84 14.12 -15.62
CA SER A 363 -4.66 14.25 -17.08
C SER A 363 -3.30 13.69 -17.54
N ASN A 364 -2.22 14.07 -16.85
CA ASN A 364 -0.87 13.56 -17.10
C ASN A 364 -0.82 12.02 -16.93
N MET A 365 -1.54 11.47 -15.95
CA MET A 365 -1.69 10.02 -15.79
C MET A 365 -2.49 9.36 -16.93
N VAL A 366 -3.57 9.98 -17.43
CA VAL A 366 -4.32 9.44 -18.59
C VAL A 366 -3.43 9.34 -19.83
N GLN A 367 -2.62 10.36 -20.10
CA GLN A 367 -1.70 10.34 -21.24
C GLN A 367 -0.67 9.20 -21.10
N GLN A 368 -0.04 9.07 -19.93
CA GLN A 368 0.88 7.96 -19.63
C GLN A 368 0.22 6.57 -19.71
N LEU A 369 -1.10 6.47 -19.48
CA LEU A 369 -1.85 5.22 -19.56
C LEU A 369 -2.10 4.73 -20.99
N VAL A 370 -2.03 5.61 -21.99
CA VAL A 370 -2.13 5.21 -23.41
C VAL A 370 -0.92 4.35 -23.80
N GLU A 371 0.28 4.71 -23.36
CA GLU A 371 1.51 3.94 -23.62
C GLU A 371 1.66 2.75 -22.66
N THR A 372 1.54 2.99 -21.35
CA THR A 372 1.83 1.95 -20.32
C THR A 372 0.75 0.88 -20.20
N GLN A 373 -0.47 1.14 -20.70
CA GLN A 373 -1.61 0.22 -20.67
C GLN A 373 -1.94 -0.31 -19.24
N ALA A 374 -1.51 0.40 -18.18
CA ALA A 374 -1.53 -0.08 -16.80
C ALA A 374 -2.94 -0.08 -16.19
N VAL A 375 -3.72 -1.14 -16.47
CA VAL A 375 -5.16 -1.26 -16.16
C VAL A 375 -5.48 -0.89 -14.71
N ARG A 376 -4.68 -1.30 -13.71
CA ARG A 376 -4.92 -0.98 -12.29
C ARG A 376 -5.02 0.52 -12.03
N LEU A 377 -4.10 1.30 -12.59
CA LEU A 377 -4.11 2.76 -12.48
C LEU A 377 -5.34 3.37 -13.17
N LEU A 378 -5.69 2.89 -14.38
CA LEU A 378 -6.89 3.32 -15.10
C LEU A 378 -8.17 3.12 -14.28
N LYS A 379 -8.30 2.00 -13.54
CA LYS A 379 -9.45 1.74 -12.65
C LYS A 379 -9.64 2.80 -11.57
N HIS A 380 -8.54 3.35 -11.06
CA HIS A 380 -8.56 4.41 -10.04
C HIS A 380 -8.78 5.79 -10.68
N VAL A 381 -8.12 6.09 -11.80
CA VAL A 381 -8.29 7.35 -12.55
C VAL A 381 -9.76 7.56 -12.97
N VAL A 382 -10.41 6.54 -13.55
CA VAL A 382 -11.82 6.60 -13.94
C VAL A 382 -12.74 6.83 -12.73
N ARG A 383 -12.45 6.19 -11.57
CA ARG A 383 -13.22 6.41 -10.33
C ARG A 383 -13.02 7.82 -9.76
N CYS A 384 -11.81 8.37 -9.85
CA CYS A 384 -11.54 9.75 -9.42
C CYS A 384 -12.31 10.76 -10.28
N TYR A 385 -12.28 10.63 -11.60
CA TYR A 385 -13.06 11.51 -12.50
C TYR A 385 -14.57 11.35 -12.33
N LEU A 386 -15.08 10.12 -12.18
CA LEU A 386 -16.50 9.88 -11.89
C LEU A 386 -16.93 10.62 -10.62
N ARG A 387 -16.19 10.46 -9.52
CA ARG A 387 -16.52 11.10 -8.24
C ARG A 387 -16.35 12.63 -8.26
N LEU A 388 -15.37 13.15 -9.01
CA LEU A 388 -15.27 14.59 -9.27
C LEU A 388 -16.48 15.12 -10.06
N SER A 389 -17.10 14.31 -10.93
CA SER A 389 -18.30 14.73 -11.68
C SER A 389 -19.55 14.87 -10.82
N ASP A 390 -19.59 14.32 -9.61
CA ASP A 390 -20.74 14.47 -8.70
C ASP A 390 -20.92 15.95 -8.31
N ASN A 391 -19.83 16.66 -8.02
CA ASN A 391 -19.82 18.08 -7.69
C ASN A 391 -20.08 18.96 -8.93
N LEU A 392 -21.09 19.85 -8.88
CA LEU A 392 -21.53 20.65 -10.02
C LEU A 392 -20.42 21.54 -10.63
N ARG A 393 -19.62 22.22 -9.80
CA ARG A 393 -18.54 23.12 -10.26
C ARG A 393 -17.41 22.35 -10.96
N ALA A 394 -17.08 21.18 -10.43
CA ALA A 394 -16.09 20.28 -11.03
C ALA A 394 -16.64 19.63 -12.32
N ARG A 395 -17.92 19.23 -12.34
CA ARG A 395 -18.62 18.72 -13.54
C ARG A 395 -18.56 19.70 -14.70
N GLU A 396 -18.83 20.98 -14.45
CA GLU A 396 -18.72 22.05 -15.45
C GLU A 396 -17.31 22.16 -16.03
N ALA A 397 -16.28 22.22 -15.18
CA ALA A 397 -14.89 22.26 -15.63
C ALA A 397 -14.48 21.00 -16.41
N LEU A 398 -14.92 19.81 -15.96
CA LEU A 398 -14.64 18.53 -16.62
C LEU A 398 -15.24 18.44 -18.04
N ARG A 399 -16.35 19.11 -18.34
CA ARG A 399 -16.86 19.18 -19.74
C ARG A 399 -15.80 19.78 -20.68
N ALA A 400 -15.07 20.80 -20.21
CA ALA A 400 -13.97 21.42 -20.96
C ALA A 400 -12.65 20.63 -20.88
N CYS A 401 -12.30 20.06 -19.71
CA CYS A 401 -10.94 19.54 -19.47
C CYS A 401 -10.79 18.02 -19.32
N LEU A 402 -11.85 17.19 -19.45
CA LEU A 402 -11.69 15.73 -19.43
C LEU A 402 -10.86 15.26 -20.65
N PRO A 403 -9.74 14.53 -20.47
CA PRO A 403 -8.85 14.12 -21.56
C PRO A 403 -9.51 13.29 -22.66
N GLU A 404 -9.06 13.48 -23.90
CA GLU A 404 -9.59 12.82 -25.10
C GLU A 404 -9.54 11.28 -25.07
N PRO A 405 -8.49 10.60 -24.55
CA PRO A 405 -8.45 9.14 -24.45
C PRO A 405 -9.54 8.50 -23.57
N LEU A 406 -10.23 9.30 -22.73
CA LEU A 406 -11.41 8.86 -21.97
C LEU A 406 -12.73 9.08 -22.73
N ARG A 407 -12.72 9.81 -23.85
CA ARG A 407 -13.87 10.12 -24.72
C ARG A 407 -13.89 9.29 -26.00
N ASP A 408 -12.73 9.12 -26.65
CA ASP A 408 -12.55 8.56 -27.99
C ASP A 408 -12.55 7.03 -28.08
N ALA A 409 -12.80 6.35 -26.96
CA ALA A 409 -12.75 4.90 -26.78
C ALA A 409 -11.35 4.24 -26.88
N THR A 410 -10.25 5.00 -26.78
CA THR A 410 -8.85 4.49 -26.72
C THR A 410 -8.69 3.33 -25.73
N PHE A 411 -9.27 3.42 -24.54
CA PHE A 411 -9.17 2.35 -23.52
C PHE A 411 -10.19 1.21 -23.65
N SER A 412 -11.03 1.19 -24.69
CA SER A 412 -12.04 0.15 -24.92
C SER A 412 -11.46 -1.28 -24.97
N PRO A 413 -10.27 -1.54 -25.56
CA PRO A 413 -9.63 -2.86 -25.51
C PRO A 413 -9.27 -3.29 -24.08
N LEU A 414 -8.69 -2.39 -23.27
CA LEU A 414 -8.30 -2.67 -21.88
C LEU A 414 -9.52 -2.92 -20.98
N LEU A 415 -10.60 -2.17 -21.20
CA LEU A 415 -11.83 -2.27 -20.42
C LEU A 415 -12.75 -3.43 -20.87
N LYS A 416 -12.36 -4.21 -21.89
CA LYS A 416 -13.12 -5.39 -22.35
C LYS A 416 -13.29 -6.46 -21.26
N GLY A 417 -12.35 -6.55 -20.32
CA GLY A 417 -12.41 -7.47 -19.17
C GLY A 417 -12.97 -6.86 -17.88
N ASP A 418 -13.24 -5.55 -17.81
CA ASP A 418 -13.69 -4.87 -16.58
C ASP A 418 -15.00 -4.10 -16.82
N MET A 419 -16.11 -4.81 -16.63
CA MET A 419 -17.45 -4.25 -16.76
C MET A 419 -17.76 -3.18 -15.70
N VAL A 420 -17.11 -3.21 -14.54
CA VAL A 420 -17.34 -2.23 -13.47
C VAL A 420 -16.72 -0.90 -13.87
N THR A 421 -15.43 -0.90 -14.23
CA THR A 421 -14.74 0.32 -14.66
C THR A 421 -15.29 0.84 -16.00
N LYS A 422 -15.71 -0.05 -16.92
CA LYS A 422 -16.44 0.34 -18.13
C LYS A 422 -17.77 1.03 -17.83
N ARG A 423 -18.53 0.55 -16.85
CA ARG A 423 -19.78 1.21 -16.38
C ARG A 423 -19.46 2.57 -15.74
N CYS A 424 -18.45 2.66 -14.88
CA CYS A 424 -18.02 3.93 -14.29
C CYS A 424 -17.66 4.99 -15.35
N LEU A 425 -16.95 4.60 -16.42
CA LEU A 425 -16.61 5.51 -17.52
C LEU A 425 -17.87 5.95 -18.30
N ALA A 426 -18.81 5.04 -18.57
CA ALA A 426 -20.07 5.39 -19.21
C ALA A 426 -20.91 6.37 -18.36
N THR A 427 -21.00 6.15 -17.04
CA THR A 427 -21.69 7.07 -16.11
C THR A 427 -21.01 8.45 -16.07
N LEU A 428 -19.67 8.51 -16.06
CA LEU A 428 -18.93 9.78 -16.15
C LEU A 428 -19.27 10.55 -17.43
N LEU A 429 -19.29 9.88 -18.59
CA LEU A 429 -19.62 10.53 -19.86
C LEU A 429 -21.08 11.00 -19.92
N LEU A 430 -22.03 10.26 -19.32
CA LEU A 430 -23.43 10.69 -19.16
C LEU A 430 -23.53 11.93 -18.25
N ASN A 431 -22.93 11.91 -17.06
CA ASN A 431 -22.92 13.04 -16.10
C ASN A 431 -22.39 14.35 -16.73
N LEU A 432 -21.48 14.26 -17.71
CA LEU A 432 -20.95 15.42 -18.43
C LEU A 432 -21.80 15.82 -19.65
N SER A 433 -22.52 14.86 -20.25
CA SER A 433 -23.42 15.09 -21.39
C SER A 433 -24.72 15.78 -20.99
N ASP A 434 -25.20 15.56 -19.76
CA ASP A 434 -26.39 16.24 -19.24
C ASP A 434 -26.20 17.76 -19.21
N ARG A 435 -26.87 18.45 -20.14
CA ARG A 435 -27.11 19.89 -20.10
C ARG A 435 -28.30 20.15 -19.17
N VAL A 436 -28.01 20.57 -17.94
CA VAL A 436 -28.98 21.36 -17.17
C VAL A 436 -28.95 22.76 -17.77
N GLU A 437 -29.82 23.02 -18.74
CA GLU A 437 -30.06 24.40 -19.21
C GLU A 437 -30.89 25.13 -18.13
N PRO A 438 -30.47 26.32 -17.68
CA PRO A 438 -31.22 27.09 -16.69
C PRO A 438 -32.46 27.72 -17.35
N ASN A 439 -33.64 27.25 -16.94
CA ASN A 439 -34.93 27.92 -17.18
C ASN A 439 -35.07 29.18 -16.30
#